data_AF-A0A258CSI8-F1
#
_entry.id   AF-A0A258CSI8-F1
#
_cell.length_a   1.000
_cell.length_b   1.000
_cell.length_c   1.000
_cell.angle_alpha   90.00
_cell.angle_beta   90.00
_cell.angle_gamma   90.00
#
_symmetry.space_group_name_H-M   'P 1'
#
loop_
_entity.id
_entity.type
_entity.pdbx_description
1 polymer ?
#
loop_
_entity_poly.entity_id
_entity_poly.type
_entity_poly.pdbx_seq_one_letter_code
_entity_poly.pdbx_strand_id
1 'polypeptide(L)' 'MSVARSSRRYFDPRFEATIITVAPGEHEITAAKDEIVATVLGSCISVCMRDPQAGVGGLNHFLLP' A
#
# COMPACT_ATOMS: atom_id res chain seq x y z
N MET A 1 4.42 -21.19 -2.17
CA MET A 1 3.23 -20.75 -2.93
C MET A 1 3.18 -19.23 -2.85
N SER A 2 3.64 -18.54 -3.89
CA SER A 2 3.55 -17.08 -3.96
C SER A 2 2.11 -16.74 -4.32
N VAL A 3 1.33 -16.23 -3.36
CA VAL A 3 0.03 -15.63 -3.67
C VAL A 3 0.34 -14.43 -4.56
N ALA A 4 -0.14 -14.45 -5.81
CA ALA A 4 0.04 -13.34 -6.73
C ALA A 4 -0.63 -12.10 -6.13
N ARG A 5 0.17 -11.21 -5.54
CA ARG A 5 -0.31 -9.95 -4.97
C ARG A 5 -0.97 -9.13 -6.08
N SER A 6 -2.26 -8.86 -5.94
CA SER A 6 -3.06 -8.05 -6.87
C SER A 6 -2.82 -6.54 -6.70
N SER A 7 -1.70 -6.12 -6.12
CA SER A 7 -1.36 -4.72 -5.95
C SER A 7 -0.92 -4.12 -7.28
N ARG A 8 -1.66 -3.12 -7.79
CA ARG A 8 -1.30 -2.41 -9.03
C ARG A 8 -0.20 -1.38 -8.73
N ARG A 9 0.83 -1.32 -9.57
CA ARG A 9 1.89 -0.30 -9.48
C ARG A 9 1.85 0.63 -10.69
N TYR A 10 2.00 1.93 -10.48
CA TYR A 10 2.17 2.91 -11.57
C TYR A 10 2.93 4.14 -11.08
N PHE A 11 3.70 4.78 -11.96
CA PHE A 11 4.39 6.04 -11.63
C PHE A 11 3.44 7.22 -11.77
N ASP A 12 3.39 8.09 -10.75
CA ASP A 12 2.62 9.33 -10.78
C ASP A 12 3.58 10.53 -10.75
N PRO A 13 3.70 11.29 -11.85
CA PRO A 13 4.65 12.40 -11.95
C PRO A 13 4.33 13.55 -11.00
N ARG A 14 3.10 13.64 -10.45
CA ARG A 14 2.73 14.68 -9.48
C ARG A 14 3.39 14.46 -8.12
N PHE A 15 3.70 13.21 -7.80
CA PHE A 15 4.35 12.82 -6.55
C PHE A 15 5.81 12.41 -6.76
N GLU A 16 6.27 12.35 -8.02
CA GLU A 16 7.58 11.81 -8.41
C GLU A 16 7.86 10.44 -7.75
N ALA A 17 6.83 9.60 -7.67
CA ALA A 17 6.85 8.35 -6.94
C ALA A 17 6.04 7.25 -7.64
N THR A 18 6.41 6.00 -7.37
CA THR A 18 5.62 4.83 -7.74
C THR A 18 4.49 4.64 -6.73
N ILE A 19 3.25 4.73 -7.21
CA ILE A 19 2.06 4.44 -6.42
C ILE A 19 1.81 2.94 -6.45
N ILE A 20 1.66 2.34 -5.27
CA ILE A 20 1.24 0.94 -5.09
C ILE A 20 -0.18 0.93 -4.56
N THR A 21 -1.13 0.58 -5.40
CA THR A 21 -2.56 0.48 -5.03
C THR A 21 -2.86 -0.91 -4.47
N VAL A 22 -3.18 -0.96 -3.17
CA VAL A 22 -3.54 -2.16 -2.43
C VAL A 22 -5.02 -2.50 -2.66
N ALA A 23 -5.30 -3.72 -3.09
CA ALA A 23 -6.65 -4.23 -3.31
C ALA A 23 -7.35 -4.63 -2.00
N PRO A 24 -8.69 -4.70 -1.95
CA PRO A 24 -9.40 -5.22 -0.79
C PRO A 24 -8.93 -6.62 -0.39
N GLY A 25 -8.67 -6.83 0.92
CA GLY A 25 -8.15 -8.09 1.45
C GLY A 25 -6.62 -8.23 1.40
N GLU A 26 -5.92 -7.25 0.83
CA GLU A 26 -4.46 -7.28 0.67
C GLU A 26 -3.74 -6.31 1.60
N HIS A 27 -2.40 -6.40 1.61
CA HIS A 27 -1.53 -5.43 2.27
C HIS A 27 -0.22 -5.27 1.49
N GLU A 28 0.41 -4.10 1.67
CA GLU A 28 1.74 -3.81 1.11
C GLU A 28 2.62 -3.13 2.16
N ILE A 29 3.90 -3.50 2.15
CA ILE A 29 4.94 -2.95 3.02
C ILE A 29 6.09 -2.54 2.11
N THR A 30 6.68 -1.37 2.36
CA THR A 30 7.83 -0.87 1.61
C THR A 30 8.79 -0.09 2.52
N ALA A 31 10.05 -0.06 2.12
CA ALA A 31 11.10 0.78 2.67
C ALA A 31 11.64 1.80 1.62
N ALA A 32 11.11 1.75 0.39
CA ALA A 32 11.52 2.64 -0.69
C ALA A 32 11.01 4.06 -0.42
N LYS A 33 11.86 5.06 -0.66
CA LYS A 33 11.53 6.48 -0.40
C LYS A 33 10.69 7.11 -1.51
N ASP A 34 10.71 6.51 -2.69
CA ASP A 34 10.02 6.88 -3.92
C ASP A 34 8.80 5.99 -4.19
N GLU A 35 8.28 5.30 -3.17
CA GLU A 35 7.04 4.53 -3.25
C GLU A 35 5.98 5.10 -2.31
N ILE A 36 4.75 5.18 -2.79
CA ILE A 36 3.57 5.56 -2.01
C ILE A 36 2.61 4.38 -2.01
N VAL A 37 2.32 3.84 -0.83
CA VAL A 37 1.30 2.81 -0.67
C VAL A 37 -0.07 3.48 -0.48
N ALA A 38 -1.02 3.13 -1.33
CA ALA A 38 -2.35 3.73 -1.36
C ALA A 38 -3.43 2.66 -1.47
N THR A 39 -4.64 3.00 -1.06
CA THR A 39 -5.84 2.21 -1.35
C THR A 39 -7.04 3.14 -1.51
N VAL A 40 -8.10 2.66 -2.14
CA VAL A 40 -9.37 3.37 -2.23
C VAL A 40 -10.31 2.76 -1.21
N LEU A 41 -10.80 3.57 -0.27
CA LEU A 41 -11.77 3.15 0.73
C LEU A 41 -13.18 3.62 0.35
N GLY A 42 -14.12 2.70 0.37
CA GLY A 42 -15.56 2.99 0.42
C GLY A 42 -16.02 2.94 1.88
N SER A 43 -16.71 1.85 2.24
CA SER A 43 -17.08 1.53 3.64
C SER A 43 -15.99 0.77 4.42
N CYS A 44 -14.97 0.27 3.72
CA CYS A 44 -13.90 -0.55 4.30
C CYS A 44 -12.95 0.27 5.19
N ILE A 45 -12.10 -0.44 5.93
CA ILE A 45 -11.12 0.16 6.86
C ILE A 45 -9.70 -0.24 6.43
N SER A 46 -8.76 0.69 6.63
CA SER A 46 -7.32 0.48 6.38
C SER A 46 -6.51 1.05 7.55
N VAL A 47 -5.37 0.42 7.82
CA VAL A 47 -4.36 0.93 8.75
C VAL A 47 -3.10 1.24 7.96
N CYS A 48 -2.64 2.48 8.07
CA CYS A 48 -1.31 2.90 7.65
C CYS A 48 -0.38 2.89 8.86
N MET A 49 0.73 2.16 8.77
CA MET A 49 1.72 2.09 9.84
C MET A 49 3.11 2.41 9.30
N ARG A 50 3.90 3.17 10.07
CA ARG A 50 5.27 3.52 9.72
C ARG A 50 6.18 3.45 10.94
N ASP A 51 7.31 2.78 10.77
CA ASP A 51 8.45 2.86 11.67
C ASP A 51 9.44 3.91 11.15
N PRO A 52 9.57 5.07 11.82
CA PRO A 52 10.49 6.12 11.40
C PRO A 52 11.97 5.78 11.62
N GLN A 53 12.30 4.88 12.55
CA GLN A 53 13.68 4.50 12.84
C GLN A 53 14.18 3.48 11.80
N ALA A 54 13.35 2.47 11.49
CA ALA A 54 13.67 1.48 10.47
C ALA A 54 13.49 2.01 9.03
N GLY A 55 12.71 3.09 8.86
CA GLY A 55 12.40 3.64 7.54
C GLY A 55 11.43 2.78 6.72
N VAL A 56 10.66 1.91 7.39
CA VAL A 56 9.72 0.98 6.77
C VAL A 56 8.29 1.43 7.09
N GLY A 57 7.38 1.29 6.13
CA GLY A 57 5.97 1.52 6.35
C GLY A 57 5.11 0.64 5.46
N GLY A 58 3.81 0.72 5.66
CA GLY A 58 2.87 -0.07 4.89
C GLY A 58 1.43 0.31 5.14
N LEU A 59 0.56 -0.33 4.37
CA LEU A 59 -0.87 -0.16 4.40
C LEU A 59 -1.53 -1.52 4.16
N ASN A 60 -2.60 -1.80 4.88
CA ASN A 60 -3.49 -2.91 4.58
C ASN A 60 -4.87 -2.43 4.10
N HIS A 61 -5.67 -3.29 3.51
CA HIS A 61 -7.08 -3.03 3.25
C HIS A 61 -7.91 -4.18 3.85
N PHE A 62 -8.53 -3.95 5.00
CA PHE A 62 -9.39 -4.96 5.62
C PHE A 62 -10.66 -5.14 4.80
N LEU A 63 -10.85 -6.36 4.30
CA LEU A 63 -12.14 -6.81 3.82
C LEU A 63 -12.88 -7.43 5.01
N LEU A 64 -13.73 -6.62 5.64
CA LEU A 64 -14.63 -7.08 6.69
C LEU A 64 -15.94 -7.59 6.06
N PRO A 65 -16.63 -8.56 6.69
CA PRO A 65 -17.94 -9.01 6.25
C PRO A 65 -19.00 -7.90 6.31
#